data_AF-A0ABD1IVZ8-F1
#
_entry.id   AF-A0ABD1IVZ8-F1
#
_cell.length_a   1.000
_cell.length_b   1.000
_cell.length_c   1.000
_cell.angle_alpha   90.00
_cell.angle_beta   90.00
_cell.angle_gamma   90.00
#
_symmetry.space_group_name_H-M   'P 1'
#
loop_
_entity.id
_entity.type
_entity.pdbx_description
1 polymer ?
#
loop_
_entity_poly.entity_id
_entity_poly.type
_entity_poly.pdbx_seq_one_letter_code
_entity_poly.pdbx_strand_id
1 'polypeptide(L)'
;MDASPIRRTVPGLDLQRKKQKTLLTSPAALTYQLAAQVLDDLDDEDVGFGLVNAKKDIAVAKKLGLDEVDSIYIFADDEIIEYDGEMAAETLVEFLYDVIEEPVEIIFNERELKGFHNIDEDIKLVGYFKSERSSHFIEFDDAAEEFHPFVKFFATFDHKIAKKLDLKLNEVHFYEPFMDKPVNIPGKPLTEAELVYFIEEHDRPTLRKMEGHSMYEIWEDTIDGQHIVAFAEEDDPDGFEFLEILKEVARDNTEIPDLSIIWIDPDDFPLLVPYWEKTFGIDLSSPQIGVVDVEDADSIWLDMDDDEDMPTAEELDKWIEDPCQRSVRAASKPASQASETMGMEKDDQDFVKGGELVKQFKTELTERVKETRRIAKALLTQGLMGNEEYKAVVGSSSSHQRMAGILKVVEESEARAMGALYRLLLEHEPQIMQEMEHAQFVCKIKESLLQRLTRAEAVANRLLEEGLLSETVYFNVSEAKGAERRAHTLWAGLEEGGARAKDGFYRALLHCQPLLYRELETERLMWMCGMTGGAKVNGWDRRMEELRREEKKLLLEREQMQRERDELARARAEVEKAREEIEKEKKQLGLIKRQANR
;
A
#
# COMPACT_ATOMS: atom_id res chain seq x y z
N MET A 1 39.61 -49.48 36.45
CA MET A 1 40.31 -48.19 36.26
C MET A 1 39.52 -47.46 35.19
N ASP A 2 38.49 -46.75 35.60
CA ASP A 2 37.59 -46.03 34.68
C ASP A 2 38.09 -44.60 34.53
N ALA A 3 38.46 -44.23 33.30
CA ALA A 3 38.85 -42.89 32.94
C ALA A 3 37.62 -42.13 32.43
N SER A 4 37.08 -41.23 33.24
CA SER A 4 36.10 -40.25 32.77
C SER A 4 36.79 -39.21 31.89
N PRO A 5 36.27 -38.86 30.69
CA PRO A 5 36.77 -37.72 29.95
C PRO A 5 36.12 -36.43 30.49
N ILE A 6 36.98 -35.55 31.01
CA ILE A 6 36.64 -34.18 31.40
C ILE A 6 36.20 -33.43 30.13
N ARG A 7 34.89 -33.20 29.95
CA ARG A 7 34.37 -32.25 28.95
C ARG A 7 34.66 -30.83 29.44
N ARG A 8 35.73 -30.22 28.93
CA ARG A 8 35.92 -28.77 29.00
C ARG A 8 34.92 -28.12 28.05
N THR A 9 33.96 -27.36 28.57
CA THR A 9 33.12 -26.47 27.77
C THR A 9 34.00 -25.38 27.17
N VAL A 10 33.97 -25.25 25.85
CA VAL A 10 34.70 -24.20 25.11
C VAL A 10 33.88 -22.92 25.21
N PRO A 11 34.42 -21.80 25.75
CA PRO A 11 33.65 -20.57 25.99
C PRO A 11 32.97 -19.97 24.75
N GLY A 12 33.42 -20.33 23.54
CA GLY A 12 32.81 -19.88 22.27
C GLY A 12 31.54 -20.64 21.85
N LEU A 13 31.42 -21.91 22.23
CA LEU A 13 30.25 -22.75 21.90
C LEU A 13 29.01 -22.36 22.73
N ASP A 14 29.22 -21.95 23.99
CA ASP A 14 28.15 -21.41 24.83
C ASP A 14 27.72 -20.00 24.40
N LEU A 15 28.60 -19.23 23.77
CA LEU A 15 28.27 -17.91 23.23
C LEU A 15 27.50 -18.00 21.91
N GLN A 16 27.85 -18.96 21.04
CA GLN A 16 27.06 -19.30 19.84
C GLN A 16 25.70 -19.89 20.23
N ARG A 17 25.65 -20.84 21.17
CA ARG A 17 24.37 -21.38 21.67
C ARG A 17 23.51 -20.33 22.39
N LYS A 18 24.13 -19.37 23.11
CA LYS A 18 23.40 -18.24 23.69
C LYS A 18 22.90 -17.28 22.63
N LYS A 19 23.73 -16.87 21.65
CA LYS A 19 23.29 -16.00 20.54
C LYS A 19 22.17 -16.65 19.73
N GLN A 20 22.30 -17.93 19.38
CA GLN A 20 21.24 -18.71 18.73
C GLN A 20 19.99 -18.74 19.61
N LYS A 21 20.10 -19.06 20.91
CA LYS A 21 18.98 -18.99 21.87
C LYS A 21 18.36 -17.61 22.07
N THR A 22 19.06 -16.51 21.78
CA THR A 22 18.53 -15.14 21.94
C THR A 22 17.90 -14.64 20.64
N LEU A 23 18.27 -15.20 19.49
CA LEU A 23 17.58 -15.04 18.19
C LEU A 23 16.27 -15.85 18.16
N LEU A 24 16.23 -16.97 18.88
CA LEU A 24 15.15 -17.97 19.01
C LEU A 24 13.92 -17.58 19.87
N THR A 25 13.76 -16.32 20.30
CA THR A 25 12.75 -15.97 21.34
C THR A 25 11.65 -15.01 20.91
N SER A 26 11.60 -14.60 19.64
CA SER A 26 10.45 -13.87 19.12
C SER A 26 9.43 -14.86 18.52
N PRO A 27 8.11 -14.58 18.59
CA PRO A 27 7.10 -15.41 17.94
C PRO A 27 7.40 -15.65 16.45
N ALA A 28 7.78 -14.60 15.70
CA ALA A 28 8.16 -14.70 14.29
C ALA A 28 9.32 -15.68 14.05
N ALA A 29 10.36 -15.64 14.89
CA ALA A 29 11.50 -16.56 14.78
C ALA A 29 11.12 -18.03 15.03
N LEU A 30 10.03 -18.30 15.75
CA LEU A 30 9.51 -19.66 15.92
C LEU A 30 8.72 -20.09 14.69
N THR A 31 7.90 -19.21 14.12
CA THR A 31 7.15 -19.43 12.87
C THR A 31 8.10 -19.86 11.75
N TYR A 32 9.17 -19.10 11.50
CA TYR A 32 10.13 -19.40 10.42
C TYR A 32 10.89 -20.71 10.64
N GLN A 33 11.13 -21.10 11.89
CA GLN A 33 11.82 -22.36 12.18
C GLN A 33 10.92 -23.57 11.96
N LEU A 34 9.62 -23.43 12.24
CA LEU A 34 8.66 -24.47 11.95
C LEU A 34 8.52 -24.65 10.44
N ALA A 35 8.37 -23.55 9.69
CA ALA A 35 8.34 -23.59 8.23
C ALA A 35 9.62 -24.24 7.66
N ALA A 36 10.80 -23.78 8.11
CA ALA A 36 12.06 -24.37 7.70
C ALA A 36 12.18 -25.87 8.02
N GLN A 37 11.66 -26.31 9.17
CA GLN A 37 11.70 -27.73 9.54
C GLN A 37 10.81 -28.59 8.66
N VAL A 38 9.64 -28.09 8.24
CA VAL A 38 8.74 -28.81 7.34
C VAL A 38 9.34 -28.92 5.95
N LEU A 39 9.96 -27.85 5.45
CA LEU A 39 10.54 -27.81 4.10
C LEU A 39 11.90 -28.53 4.00
N ASP A 40 12.63 -28.71 5.11
CA ASP A 40 13.89 -29.51 5.17
C ASP A 40 13.66 -31.00 4.86
N ASP A 41 12.41 -31.48 4.94
CA ASP A 41 12.04 -32.86 4.56
C ASP A 41 11.84 -33.03 3.04
N LEU A 42 11.91 -31.94 2.24
CA LEU A 42 11.88 -32.01 0.77
C LEU A 42 13.28 -32.33 0.22
N ASP A 43 13.52 -33.62 -0.05
CA ASP A 43 14.83 -34.14 -0.48
C ASP A 43 15.35 -33.53 -1.82
N ASP A 44 14.47 -32.96 -2.64
CA ASP A 44 14.77 -32.47 -3.99
C ASP A 44 14.78 -30.92 -4.11
N GLU A 45 14.44 -30.17 -3.04
CA GLU A 45 14.29 -28.70 -3.07
C GLU A 45 15.23 -27.98 -2.09
N ASP A 46 15.92 -26.94 -2.56
CA ASP A 46 16.93 -26.20 -1.79
C ASP A 46 16.35 -24.93 -1.14
N VAL A 47 15.34 -25.07 -0.26
CA VAL A 47 14.71 -23.92 0.41
C VAL A 47 15.53 -23.43 1.61
N GLY A 48 15.90 -22.15 1.62
CA GLY A 48 16.73 -21.54 2.66
C GLY A 48 16.06 -20.38 3.39
N PHE A 49 16.08 -20.39 4.72
CA PHE A 49 15.56 -19.29 5.55
C PHE A 49 16.69 -18.40 6.10
N GLY A 50 16.55 -17.10 5.92
CA GLY A 50 17.50 -16.07 6.36
C GLY A 50 16.84 -14.96 7.17
N LEU A 51 17.61 -14.30 8.04
CA LEU A 51 17.17 -13.09 8.74
C LEU A 51 18.16 -11.95 8.44
N VAL A 52 17.66 -10.84 7.90
CA VAL A 52 18.45 -9.64 7.60
C VAL A 52 18.08 -8.54 8.60
N ASN A 53 19.05 -8.05 9.37
CA ASN A 53 18.76 -7.00 10.35
C ASN A 53 18.84 -5.61 9.70
N ALA A 54 17.71 -4.92 9.56
CA ALA A 54 17.62 -3.58 8.94
C ALA A 54 18.62 -2.53 9.51
N LYS A 55 19.09 -2.68 10.76
CA LYS A 55 20.04 -1.74 11.38
C LYS A 55 21.51 -2.16 11.27
N LYS A 56 21.79 -3.46 11.21
CA LYS A 56 23.17 -4.00 11.19
C LYS A 56 23.63 -4.38 9.80
N ASP A 57 22.71 -4.84 8.96
CA ASP A 57 22.96 -5.45 7.67
C ASP A 57 22.47 -4.56 6.51
N ILE A 58 22.52 -3.23 6.71
CA ILE A 58 22.02 -2.21 5.77
C ILE A 58 22.60 -2.41 4.35
N ALA A 59 23.87 -2.79 4.24
CA ALA A 59 24.50 -3.02 2.94
C ALA A 59 23.97 -4.26 2.22
N VAL A 60 23.52 -5.28 2.96
CA VAL A 60 22.89 -6.48 2.41
C VAL A 60 21.47 -6.14 1.98
N ALA A 61 20.68 -5.52 2.85
CA ALA A 61 19.32 -5.07 2.55
C ALA A 61 19.29 -4.21 1.28
N LYS A 62 20.11 -3.15 1.22
CA LYS A 62 20.19 -2.28 0.04
C LYS A 62 20.66 -2.99 -1.24
N LYS A 63 21.47 -4.04 -1.12
CA LYS A 63 21.95 -4.78 -2.29
C LYS A 63 20.87 -5.73 -2.83
N LEU A 64 20.05 -6.27 -1.94
CA LEU A 64 18.98 -7.20 -2.25
C LEU A 64 17.63 -6.49 -2.52
N GLY A 65 17.56 -5.16 -2.39
CA GLY A 65 16.32 -4.41 -2.60
C GLY A 65 15.32 -4.50 -1.44
N LEU A 66 15.76 -4.86 -0.23
CA LEU A 66 14.88 -5.00 0.93
C LEU A 66 14.61 -3.62 1.54
N ASP A 67 13.48 -3.02 1.18
CA ASP A 67 13.13 -1.65 1.58
C ASP A 67 12.12 -1.61 2.73
N GLU A 68 11.26 -2.62 2.86
CA GLU A 68 10.27 -2.71 3.93
C GLU A 68 10.81 -3.48 5.16
N VAL A 69 10.43 -3.00 6.35
CA VAL A 69 10.89 -3.56 7.62
C VAL A 69 9.82 -4.45 8.20
N ASP A 70 10.25 -5.60 8.71
CA ASP A 70 9.38 -6.64 9.27
C ASP A 70 8.60 -7.44 8.20
N SER A 71 8.93 -7.27 6.91
CA SER A 71 8.38 -8.03 5.76
C SER A 71 9.22 -9.25 5.39
N ILE A 72 8.63 -10.19 4.64
CA ILE A 72 9.27 -11.42 4.17
C ILE A 72 9.54 -11.28 2.67
N TYR A 73 10.79 -11.49 2.26
CA TYR A 73 11.18 -11.50 0.85
C TYR A 73 11.62 -12.89 0.45
N ILE A 74 11.04 -13.41 -0.62
CA ILE A 74 11.32 -14.73 -1.19
C ILE A 74 12.08 -14.51 -2.49
N PHE A 75 13.19 -15.22 -2.62
CA PHE A 75 14.04 -15.19 -3.81
C PHE A 75 13.86 -16.51 -4.53
N ALA A 76 13.19 -16.50 -5.67
CA ALA A 76 12.94 -17.67 -6.51
C ALA A 76 13.52 -17.35 -7.89
N ASP A 77 14.50 -18.14 -8.32
CA ASP A 77 15.27 -17.91 -9.55
C ASP A 77 15.82 -16.46 -9.67
N ASP A 78 15.33 -15.68 -10.64
CA ASP A 78 15.71 -14.29 -10.86
C ASP A 78 14.69 -13.28 -10.27
N GLU A 79 13.60 -13.77 -9.66
CA GLU A 79 12.49 -12.99 -9.12
C GLU A 79 12.57 -12.76 -7.60
N ILE A 80 12.00 -11.63 -7.17
CA ILE A 80 11.89 -11.24 -5.76
C ILE A 80 10.42 -11.02 -5.44
N ILE A 81 9.87 -11.94 -4.65
CA ILE A 81 8.47 -11.92 -4.22
C ILE A 81 8.41 -11.32 -2.81
N GLU A 82 7.63 -10.26 -2.65
CA GLU A 82 7.30 -9.68 -1.35
C GLU A 82 6.07 -10.40 -0.79
N TYR A 83 6.24 -11.12 0.31
CA TYR A 83 5.13 -11.82 0.97
C TYR A 83 4.46 -10.88 1.96
N ASP A 84 3.22 -10.51 1.66
CA ASP A 84 2.39 -9.62 2.46
C ASP A 84 1.11 -10.33 2.97
N GLY A 85 1.36 -11.51 3.54
CA GLY A 85 0.34 -12.38 4.14
C GLY A 85 0.54 -12.61 5.64
N GLU A 86 -0.35 -13.41 6.22
CA GLU A 86 -0.33 -13.80 7.62
C GLU A 86 1.01 -14.41 8.00
N MET A 87 1.56 -13.98 9.14
CA MET A 87 2.77 -14.58 9.72
C MET A 87 2.48 -15.89 10.49
N ALA A 88 1.90 -16.86 9.79
CA ALA A 88 1.65 -18.21 10.28
C ALA A 88 2.54 -19.23 9.54
N ALA A 89 2.91 -20.31 10.23
CA ALA A 89 3.86 -21.27 9.68
C ALA A 89 3.20 -22.16 8.60
N GLU A 90 1.92 -22.45 8.76
CA GLU A 90 1.13 -23.22 7.79
C GLU A 90 0.94 -22.44 6.49
N THR A 91 0.40 -21.22 6.57
CA THR A 91 0.22 -20.30 5.44
C THR A 91 1.52 -20.05 4.68
N LEU A 92 2.63 -19.81 5.38
CA LEU A 92 3.93 -19.59 4.75
C LEU A 92 4.47 -20.86 4.07
N VAL A 93 4.22 -22.04 4.63
CA VAL A 93 4.63 -23.31 4.01
C VAL A 93 3.81 -23.60 2.76
N GLU A 94 2.50 -23.37 2.81
CA GLU A 94 1.60 -23.49 1.66
C GLU A 94 2.01 -22.53 0.54
N PHE A 95 2.22 -21.27 0.86
CA PHE A 95 2.70 -20.27 -0.10
C PHE A 95 4.04 -20.68 -0.73
N LEU A 96 4.98 -21.20 0.07
CA LEU A 96 6.27 -21.65 -0.46
C LEU A 96 6.16 -22.91 -1.32
N TYR A 97 5.17 -23.78 -1.09
CA TYR A 97 4.91 -24.88 -2.02
C TYR A 97 4.49 -24.34 -3.38
N ASP A 98 3.57 -23.37 -3.41
CA ASP A 98 3.15 -22.72 -4.65
C ASP A 98 4.31 -22.04 -5.37
N VAL A 99 5.20 -21.34 -4.64
CA VAL A 99 6.41 -20.71 -5.23
C VAL A 99 7.33 -21.73 -5.91
N ILE A 100 7.45 -22.94 -5.37
CA ILE A 100 8.33 -24.00 -5.90
C ILE A 100 7.73 -24.66 -7.16
N GLU A 101 6.41 -24.60 -7.34
CA GLU A 101 5.75 -25.14 -8.53
C GLU A 101 6.07 -24.32 -9.80
N GLU A 102 5.91 -24.94 -10.97
CA GLU A 102 6.12 -24.25 -12.25
C GLU A 102 5.07 -23.12 -12.41
N PRO A 103 5.45 -21.94 -12.94
CA PRO A 103 4.55 -20.80 -13.04
C PRO A 103 3.39 -21.02 -14.02
N VAL A 104 3.51 -21.98 -14.95
CA VAL A 104 2.46 -22.32 -15.92
C VAL A 104 2.06 -23.80 -15.86
N GLU A 105 0.80 -24.05 -15.50
CA GLU A 105 0.22 -25.39 -15.49
C GLU A 105 -0.30 -25.81 -16.88
N ILE A 106 0.08 -27.00 -17.36
CA ILE A 106 -0.36 -27.51 -18.67
C ILE A 106 -1.61 -28.40 -18.57
N ILE A 107 -2.69 -27.99 -19.24
CA ILE A 107 -3.94 -28.75 -19.35
C ILE A 107 -3.88 -29.71 -20.55
N PHE A 108 -3.71 -31.00 -20.28
CA PHE A 108 -3.66 -32.07 -21.27
C PHE A 108 -4.99 -32.81 -21.45
N ASN A 109 -5.86 -32.83 -20.44
CA ASN A 109 -7.06 -33.67 -20.46
C ASN A 109 -8.30 -33.03 -19.81
N GLU A 110 -9.44 -33.71 -19.93
CA GLU A 110 -10.73 -33.21 -19.43
C GLU A 110 -10.82 -33.14 -17.90
N ARG A 111 -10.00 -33.92 -17.18
CA ARG A 111 -9.98 -33.90 -15.71
C ARG A 111 -9.26 -32.65 -15.22
N GLU A 112 -8.10 -32.33 -15.80
CA GLU A 112 -7.37 -31.09 -15.54
C GLU A 112 -8.21 -29.87 -15.97
N LEU A 113 -8.88 -29.93 -17.12
CA LEU A 113 -9.80 -28.88 -17.54
C LEU A 113 -10.94 -28.66 -16.53
N LYS A 114 -11.42 -29.74 -15.90
CA LYS A 114 -12.41 -29.61 -14.81
C LYS A 114 -11.80 -28.97 -13.57
N GLY A 115 -10.55 -29.31 -13.23
CA GLY A 115 -9.81 -28.65 -12.15
C GLY A 115 -9.69 -27.14 -12.39
N PHE A 116 -9.26 -26.75 -13.60
CA PHE A 116 -9.21 -25.35 -14.02
C PHE A 116 -10.54 -24.61 -13.82
N HIS A 117 -11.68 -25.24 -14.18
CA HIS A 117 -12.99 -24.62 -14.00
C HIS A 117 -13.50 -24.56 -12.56
N ASN A 118 -12.86 -25.25 -11.61
CA ASN A 118 -13.25 -25.25 -10.21
C ASN A 118 -12.54 -24.16 -9.38
N ILE A 119 -11.54 -23.48 -9.96
CA ILE A 119 -10.80 -22.40 -9.29
C ILE A 119 -11.58 -21.10 -9.49
N ASP A 120 -12.44 -20.71 -8.55
CA ASP A 120 -13.27 -19.51 -8.74
C ASP A 120 -12.74 -18.28 -7.99
N GLU A 121 -11.82 -18.47 -7.05
CA GLU A 121 -11.37 -17.44 -6.09
C GLU A 121 -10.16 -16.64 -6.61
N ASP A 122 -9.31 -17.30 -7.42
CA ASP A 122 -8.09 -16.71 -7.98
C ASP A 122 -8.30 -16.09 -9.37
N ILE A 123 -7.53 -15.03 -9.65
CA ILE A 123 -7.30 -14.61 -11.03
C ILE A 123 -6.57 -15.73 -11.75
N LYS A 124 -7.11 -16.15 -12.91
CA LYS A 124 -6.47 -17.18 -13.72
C LYS A 124 -6.47 -16.86 -15.20
N LEU A 125 -5.37 -17.23 -15.87
CA LEU A 125 -5.22 -17.07 -17.31
C LEU A 125 -5.12 -18.42 -17.99
N VAL A 126 -5.63 -18.54 -19.21
CA VAL A 126 -5.42 -19.74 -20.02
C VAL A 126 -5.12 -19.41 -21.48
N GLY A 127 -3.97 -19.90 -21.96
CA GLY A 127 -3.51 -19.72 -23.33
C GLY A 127 -3.55 -20.99 -24.17
N TYR A 128 -3.87 -20.87 -25.46
CA TYR A 128 -3.71 -21.98 -26.42
C TYR A 128 -2.52 -21.75 -27.35
N PHE A 129 -1.49 -22.58 -27.21
CA PHE A 129 -0.26 -22.44 -27.99
C PHE A 129 0.05 -23.69 -28.82
N LYS A 130 1.04 -23.56 -29.71
CA LYS A 130 1.42 -24.68 -30.59
C LYS A 130 2.21 -25.77 -29.84
N SER A 131 3.05 -25.36 -28.90
CA SER A 131 3.95 -26.21 -28.09
C SER A 131 4.72 -25.32 -27.13
N GLU A 132 5.35 -25.91 -26.11
CA GLU A 132 6.32 -25.25 -25.20
C GLU A 132 7.41 -24.46 -25.95
N ARG A 133 7.85 -24.93 -27.12
CA ARG A 133 8.90 -24.24 -27.91
C ARG A 133 8.41 -23.07 -28.76
N SER A 134 7.14 -22.72 -28.67
CA SER A 134 6.58 -21.62 -29.47
C SER A 134 6.93 -20.29 -28.82
N SER A 135 7.34 -19.30 -29.62
CA SER A 135 7.73 -18.00 -29.09
C SER A 135 6.63 -17.33 -28.26
N HIS A 136 5.36 -17.54 -28.61
CA HIS A 136 4.23 -16.99 -27.86
C HIS A 136 3.97 -17.68 -26.52
N PHE A 137 4.38 -18.95 -26.40
CA PHE A 137 4.31 -19.63 -25.11
C PHE A 137 5.44 -19.14 -24.21
N ILE A 138 6.66 -18.98 -24.74
CA ILE A 138 7.79 -18.43 -23.96
C ILE A 138 7.42 -17.04 -23.41
N GLU A 139 6.89 -16.14 -24.22
CA GLU A 139 6.47 -14.81 -23.73
C GLU A 139 5.29 -14.86 -22.73
N PHE A 140 4.52 -15.95 -22.71
CA PHE A 140 3.43 -16.17 -21.74
C PHE A 140 3.95 -16.79 -20.44
N ASP A 141 4.98 -17.63 -20.54
CA ASP A 141 5.73 -18.25 -19.45
C ASP A 141 6.56 -17.18 -18.71
N ASP A 142 7.29 -16.35 -19.45
CA ASP A 142 8.04 -15.20 -18.94
C ASP A 142 7.10 -14.23 -18.18
N ALA A 143 5.88 -14.00 -18.71
CA ALA A 143 4.89 -13.16 -18.03
C ALA A 143 4.27 -13.83 -16.80
N ALA A 144 4.27 -15.16 -16.72
CA ALA A 144 3.75 -15.88 -15.56
C ALA A 144 4.70 -15.78 -14.36
N GLU A 145 6.01 -15.78 -14.61
CA GLU A 145 7.05 -15.60 -13.57
C GLU A 145 6.85 -14.30 -12.78
N GLU A 146 6.44 -13.20 -13.44
CA GLU A 146 6.20 -11.89 -12.82
C GLU A 146 5.05 -11.86 -11.80
N PHE A 147 4.05 -12.77 -11.94
CA PHE A 147 2.88 -12.83 -11.04
C PHE A 147 2.83 -14.10 -10.20
N HIS A 148 3.84 -14.95 -10.29
CA HIS A 148 3.88 -16.22 -9.56
C HIS A 148 4.10 -15.96 -8.05
N PRO A 149 3.33 -16.57 -7.14
CA PRO A 149 2.26 -17.55 -7.35
C PRO A 149 0.82 -16.99 -7.23
N PHE A 150 0.66 -15.66 -7.19
CA PHE A 150 -0.61 -15.00 -6.91
C PHE A 150 -1.64 -15.11 -8.04
N VAL A 151 -1.18 -15.08 -9.30
CA VAL A 151 -2.03 -15.27 -10.47
C VAL A 151 -1.76 -16.62 -11.11
N LYS A 152 -2.80 -17.44 -11.31
CA LYS A 152 -2.63 -18.81 -11.81
C LYS A 152 -2.61 -18.85 -13.35
N PHE A 153 -1.47 -19.23 -13.94
CA PHE A 153 -1.34 -19.34 -15.39
C PHE A 153 -1.52 -20.79 -15.86
N PHE A 154 -2.35 -20.97 -16.88
CA PHE A 154 -2.58 -22.24 -17.53
C PHE A 154 -2.27 -22.17 -19.02
N ALA A 155 -1.83 -23.28 -19.59
CA ALA A 155 -1.69 -23.41 -21.04
C ALA A 155 -2.20 -24.75 -21.55
N THR A 156 -2.61 -24.78 -22.81
CA THR A 156 -2.84 -26.05 -23.49
C THR A 156 -2.17 -26.05 -24.86
N PHE A 157 -1.74 -27.23 -25.29
CA PHE A 157 -1.27 -27.49 -26.65
C PHE A 157 -2.24 -28.41 -27.43
N ASP A 158 -3.29 -28.93 -26.78
CA ASP A 158 -4.29 -29.79 -27.40
C ASP A 158 -5.45 -28.96 -27.97
N HIS A 159 -5.61 -29.02 -29.29
CA HIS A 159 -6.72 -28.39 -30.01
C HIS A 159 -8.11 -28.79 -29.48
N LYS A 160 -8.28 -30.00 -28.92
CA LYS A 160 -9.56 -30.44 -28.35
C LYS A 160 -9.88 -29.69 -27.06
N ILE A 161 -8.88 -29.46 -26.21
CA ILE A 161 -9.02 -28.70 -24.97
C ILE A 161 -9.26 -27.23 -25.31
N ALA A 162 -8.43 -26.66 -26.19
CA ALA A 162 -8.61 -25.29 -26.69
C ALA A 162 -10.02 -25.03 -27.24
N LYS A 163 -10.57 -26.00 -28.00
CA LYS A 163 -11.94 -25.90 -28.53
C LYS A 163 -13.01 -25.85 -27.42
N LYS A 164 -12.78 -26.51 -26.28
CA LYS A 164 -13.73 -26.46 -25.14
C LYS A 164 -13.64 -25.13 -24.38
N LEU A 165 -12.45 -24.55 -24.33
CA LEU A 165 -12.18 -23.21 -23.78
C LEU A 165 -12.54 -22.06 -24.74
N ASP A 166 -13.03 -22.38 -25.95
CA ASP A 166 -13.28 -21.43 -27.05
C ASP A 166 -12.05 -20.58 -27.46
N LEU A 167 -10.85 -21.12 -27.30
CA LEU A 167 -9.58 -20.47 -27.63
C LEU A 167 -9.14 -20.76 -29.08
N LYS A 168 -8.69 -19.72 -29.80
CA LYS A 168 -7.89 -19.89 -31.03
C LYS A 168 -6.40 -19.90 -30.72
N LEU A 169 -5.60 -20.34 -31.70
CA LEU A 169 -4.15 -20.39 -31.55
C LEU A 169 -3.58 -19.00 -31.21
N ASN A 170 -2.76 -18.94 -30.16
CA ASN A 170 -2.17 -17.77 -29.54
C ASN A 170 -3.20 -16.77 -28.98
N GLU A 171 -4.41 -17.21 -28.63
CA GLU A 171 -5.33 -16.46 -27.76
C GLU A 171 -5.05 -16.80 -26.31
N VAL A 172 -5.24 -15.81 -25.45
CA VAL A 172 -5.17 -15.92 -24.00
C VAL A 172 -6.48 -15.37 -23.45
N HIS A 173 -7.13 -16.16 -22.61
CA HIS A 173 -8.31 -15.75 -21.86
C HIS A 173 -7.89 -15.41 -20.44
N PHE A 174 -8.36 -14.27 -19.94
CA PHE A 174 -8.26 -13.83 -18.56
C PHE A 174 -9.60 -14.10 -17.87
N TYR A 175 -9.56 -14.74 -16.72
CA TYR A 175 -10.72 -14.98 -15.87
C TYR A 175 -10.53 -14.19 -14.58
N GLU A 176 -11.37 -13.19 -14.39
CA GLU A 176 -11.55 -12.54 -13.09
C GLU A 176 -12.24 -13.50 -12.12
N PRO A 177 -11.89 -13.48 -10.82
CA PRO A 177 -12.56 -14.25 -9.78
C PRO A 177 -14.08 -14.15 -9.84
N PHE A 178 -14.74 -15.28 -9.62
CA PHE A 178 -16.19 -15.44 -9.58
C PHE A 178 -16.96 -15.09 -10.88
N MET A 179 -16.25 -14.78 -11.97
CA MET A 179 -16.85 -14.48 -13.28
C MET A 179 -16.98 -15.73 -14.16
N ASP A 180 -18.19 -15.98 -14.68
CA ASP A 180 -18.46 -17.14 -15.53
C ASP A 180 -17.77 -17.08 -16.90
N LYS A 181 -17.48 -15.86 -17.37
CA LYS A 181 -16.98 -15.62 -18.73
C LYS A 181 -15.62 -14.96 -18.71
N PRO A 182 -14.67 -15.44 -19.52
CA PRO A 182 -13.39 -14.79 -19.65
C PRO A 182 -13.47 -13.53 -20.50
N VAL A 183 -12.49 -12.67 -20.29
CA VAL A 183 -12.10 -11.60 -21.21
C VAL A 183 -10.96 -12.12 -22.09
N ASN A 184 -11.09 -11.95 -23.41
CA ASN A 184 -10.00 -12.28 -24.33
C ASN A 184 -9.03 -11.10 -24.40
N ILE A 185 -7.76 -11.32 -24.07
CA ILE A 185 -6.76 -10.26 -24.02
C ILE A 185 -6.54 -9.68 -25.43
N PRO A 186 -6.75 -8.36 -25.63
CA PRO A 186 -6.71 -7.76 -26.95
C PRO A 186 -5.28 -7.53 -27.42
N GLY A 187 -4.87 -8.26 -28.46
CA GLY A 187 -3.57 -8.06 -29.10
C GLY A 187 -3.12 -9.36 -29.75
N LYS A 188 -2.53 -9.30 -30.95
CA LYS A 188 -1.91 -10.48 -31.57
C LYS A 188 -0.74 -10.10 -32.48
N PRO A 189 0.45 -10.69 -32.28
CA PRO A 189 0.81 -11.60 -31.19
C PRO A 189 1.00 -10.87 -29.85
N LEU A 190 0.57 -11.49 -28.74
CA LEU A 190 0.82 -10.97 -27.39
C LEU A 190 2.30 -11.15 -27.04
N THR A 191 2.87 -10.11 -26.43
CA THR A 191 4.21 -10.09 -25.82
C THR A 191 4.09 -10.12 -24.30
N GLU A 192 5.18 -10.48 -23.60
CA GLU A 192 5.26 -10.47 -22.14
C GLU A 192 4.73 -9.14 -21.56
N ALA A 193 5.27 -8.02 -22.03
CA ALA A 193 4.87 -6.68 -21.58
C ALA A 193 3.39 -6.32 -21.84
N GLU A 194 2.75 -6.90 -22.87
CA GLU A 194 1.32 -6.69 -23.12
C GLU A 194 0.45 -7.52 -22.17
N LEU A 195 0.92 -8.70 -21.76
CA LEU A 195 0.26 -9.55 -20.77
C LEU A 195 0.37 -8.91 -19.38
N VAL A 196 1.58 -8.53 -18.97
CA VAL A 196 1.85 -7.86 -17.69
C VAL A 196 0.99 -6.60 -17.56
N TYR A 197 1.03 -5.72 -18.56
CA TYR A 197 0.22 -4.49 -18.54
C TYR A 197 -1.29 -4.78 -18.46
N PHE A 198 -1.77 -5.84 -19.11
CA PHE A 198 -3.19 -6.18 -19.04
C PHE A 198 -3.59 -6.69 -17.65
N ILE A 199 -2.77 -7.55 -17.05
CA ILE A 199 -3.02 -8.11 -15.72
C ILE A 199 -2.97 -7.00 -14.67
N GLU A 200 -1.94 -6.15 -14.67
CA GLU A 200 -1.82 -4.99 -13.76
C GLU A 200 -3.05 -4.06 -13.81
N GLU A 201 -3.61 -3.82 -15.01
CA GLU A 201 -4.81 -2.97 -15.16
C GLU A 201 -6.11 -3.65 -14.69
N HIS A 202 -6.09 -4.97 -14.46
CA HIS A 202 -7.24 -5.78 -14.00
C HIS A 202 -6.92 -6.56 -12.70
N ASP A 203 -5.90 -6.15 -11.96
CA ASP A 203 -5.39 -6.83 -10.76
C ASP A 203 -6.27 -6.61 -9.52
N ARG A 204 -7.34 -5.83 -9.67
CA ARG A 204 -8.34 -5.60 -8.64
C ARG A 204 -9.69 -6.18 -9.08
N PRO A 205 -10.03 -7.41 -8.64
CA PRO A 205 -11.33 -8.00 -8.90
C PRO A 205 -12.48 -7.24 -8.23
N THR A 206 -13.66 -7.37 -8.83
CA THR A 206 -14.93 -6.83 -8.31
C THR A 206 -15.33 -7.51 -7.01
N LEU A 207 -15.11 -8.83 -6.93
CA LEU A 207 -15.26 -9.63 -5.72
C LEU A 207 -13.95 -10.39 -5.52
N ARG A 208 -13.30 -10.18 -4.38
CA ARG A 208 -12.04 -10.83 -4.03
C ARG A 208 -12.16 -11.50 -2.67
N LYS A 209 -11.68 -12.74 -2.56
CA LYS A 209 -11.61 -13.46 -1.28
C LYS A 209 -10.37 -12.98 -0.53
N MET A 210 -10.51 -12.74 0.76
CA MET A 210 -9.37 -12.51 1.64
C MET A 210 -8.77 -13.85 2.02
N GLU A 211 -7.52 -14.09 1.63
CA GLU A 211 -6.79 -15.31 1.92
C GLU A 211 -5.61 -15.05 2.86
N GLY A 212 -5.16 -16.10 3.54
CA GLY A 212 -4.07 -15.98 4.50
C GLY A 212 -2.79 -15.40 3.88
N HIS A 213 -2.43 -15.78 2.66
CA HIS A 213 -1.16 -15.39 2.05
C HIS A 213 -1.14 -13.97 1.44
N SER A 214 -2.29 -13.31 1.29
CA SER A 214 -2.45 -11.98 0.67
C SER A 214 -3.28 -11.01 1.52
N MET A 215 -3.56 -11.35 2.79
CA MET A 215 -4.49 -10.58 3.62
C MET A 215 -4.10 -9.10 3.79
N TYR A 216 -2.80 -8.77 3.88
CA TYR A 216 -2.35 -7.41 4.11
C TYR A 216 -2.36 -6.63 2.79
N GLU A 217 -1.89 -7.25 1.70
CA GLU A 217 -1.98 -6.68 0.35
C GLU A 217 -3.41 -6.26 0.00
N ILE A 218 -4.38 -7.19 0.17
CA ILE A 218 -5.80 -6.94 -0.09
C ILE A 218 -6.35 -5.82 0.81
N TRP A 219 -5.91 -5.76 2.07
CA TRP A 219 -6.40 -4.78 3.04
C TRP A 219 -5.77 -3.38 2.87
N GLU A 220 -4.53 -3.29 2.39
CA GLU A 220 -3.87 -2.00 2.12
C GLU A 220 -4.34 -1.39 0.80
N ASP A 221 -4.81 -2.21 -0.13
CA ASP A 221 -5.34 -1.82 -1.42
C ASP A 221 -6.77 -1.23 -1.33
N THR A 222 -6.90 -0.06 -0.68
CA THR A 222 -8.19 0.62 -0.40
C THR A 222 -8.76 1.38 -1.61
N ILE A 223 -10.08 1.65 -1.59
CA ILE A 223 -10.74 2.60 -2.50
C ILE A 223 -11.25 3.77 -1.65
N ASP A 224 -10.72 4.97 -1.89
CA ASP A 224 -11.02 6.18 -1.09
C ASP A 224 -10.80 5.99 0.43
N GLY A 225 -9.86 5.11 0.85
CA GLY A 225 -9.57 4.80 2.26
C GLY A 225 -10.57 3.83 2.91
N GLN A 226 -11.43 3.18 2.13
CA GLN A 226 -12.50 2.31 2.61
C GLN A 226 -12.53 0.97 1.87
N HIS A 227 -13.18 0.00 2.51
CA HIS A 227 -13.49 -1.31 1.92
C HIS A 227 -14.97 -1.62 2.07
N ILE A 228 -15.54 -2.28 1.05
CA ILE A 228 -16.78 -3.02 1.21
C ILE A 228 -16.40 -4.43 1.65
N VAL A 229 -16.85 -4.84 2.82
CA VAL A 229 -16.49 -6.13 3.43
C VAL A 229 -17.75 -6.96 3.59
N ALA A 230 -17.71 -8.20 3.11
CA ALA A 230 -18.75 -9.19 3.28
C ALA A 230 -18.21 -10.38 4.07
N PHE A 231 -18.85 -10.74 5.19
CA PHE A 231 -18.57 -11.96 5.92
C PHE A 231 -19.60 -13.03 5.55
N ALA A 232 -19.13 -14.20 5.12
CA ALA A 232 -19.99 -15.36 4.85
C ALA A 232 -19.15 -16.64 4.96
N GLU A 233 -19.62 -17.60 5.75
CA GLU A 233 -19.02 -18.94 5.86
C GLU A 233 -19.50 -19.80 4.69
N GLU A 234 -18.58 -20.29 3.84
CA GLU A 234 -18.96 -21.06 2.63
C GLU A 234 -19.66 -22.38 2.97
N ASP A 235 -19.25 -23.02 4.07
CA ASP A 235 -19.77 -24.31 4.52
C ASP A 235 -21.13 -24.21 5.26
N ASP A 236 -21.53 -23.00 5.67
CA ASP A 236 -22.82 -22.73 6.27
C ASP A 236 -23.90 -22.50 5.19
N PRO A 237 -25.12 -23.09 5.32
CA PRO A 237 -26.17 -22.91 4.32
C PRO A 237 -26.54 -21.46 4.02
N ASP A 238 -26.57 -20.59 5.04
CA ASP A 238 -26.97 -19.20 4.89
C ASP A 238 -25.80 -18.37 4.32
N GLY A 239 -24.57 -18.68 4.75
CA GLY A 239 -23.35 -18.12 4.15
C GLY A 239 -23.21 -18.46 2.67
N PHE A 240 -23.47 -19.72 2.28
CA PHE A 240 -23.46 -20.13 0.88
C PHE A 240 -24.53 -19.41 0.05
N GLU A 241 -25.76 -19.29 0.55
CA GLU A 241 -26.83 -18.57 -0.16
C GLU A 241 -26.46 -17.10 -0.35
N PHE A 242 -25.93 -16.44 0.68
CA PHE A 242 -25.50 -15.05 0.61
C PHE A 242 -24.31 -14.86 -0.35
N LEU A 243 -23.36 -15.80 -0.37
CA LEU A 243 -22.23 -15.78 -1.28
C LEU A 243 -22.69 -15.85 -2.76
N GLU A 244 -23.68 -16.67 -3.09
CA GLU A 244 -24.23 -16.70 -4.46
C GLU A 244 -24.87 -15.37 -4.86
N ILE A 245 -25.49 -14.67 -3.91
CA ILE A 245 -26.03 -13.32 -4.12
C ILE A 245 -24.90 -12.31 -4.36
N LEU A 246 -23.81 -12.37 -3.59
CA LEU A 246 -22.63 -11.53 -3.81
C LEU A 246 -22.01 -11.77 -5.19
N LYS A 247 -21.88 -13.04 -5.61
CA LYS A 247 -21.38 -13.39 -6.95
C LYS A 247 -22.29 -12.84 -8.05
N GLU A 248 -23.61 -12.87 -7.87
CA GLU A 248 -24.56 -12.25 -8.81
C GLU A 248 -24.37 -10.73 -8.90
N VAL A 249 -24.29 -10.03 -7.76
CA VAL A 249 -24.07 -8.58 -7.70
C VAL A 249 -22.72 -8.20 -8.33
N ALA A 250 -21.66 -8.97 -8.07
CA ALA A 250 -20.35 -8.74 -8.65
C ALA A 250 -20.38 -8.88 -10.19
N ARG A 251 -21.03 -9.93 -10.71
CA ARG A 251 -21.16 -10.15 -12.16
C ARG A 251 -21.94 -9.04 -12.86
N ASP A 252 -22.98 -8.52 -12.22
CA ASP A 252 -23.80 -7.43 -12.79
C ASP A 252 -23.06 -6.09 -12.79
N ASN A 253 -22.04 -5.93 -11.93
CA ASN A 253 -21.29 -4.69 -11.73
C ASN A 253 -19.80 -4.74 -12.09
N THR A 254 -19.31 -5.82 -12.70
CA THR A 254 -17.89 -6.04 -13.06
C THR A 254 -17.26 -4.93 -13.91
N GLU A 255 -18.08 -4.19 -14.67
CA GLU A 255 -17.62 -3.08 -15.51
C GLU A 255 -17.43 -1.76 -14.72
N ILE A 256 -17.72 -1.73 -13.42
CA ILE A 256 -17.56 -0.56 -12.55
C ILE A 256 -16.16 -0.60 -11.90
N PRO A 257 -15.21 0.25 -12.34
CA PRO A 257 -13.80 0.14 -11.93
C PRO A 257 -13.54 0.45 -10.45
N ASP A 258 -14.43 1.20 -9.78
CA ASP A 258 -14.29 1.60 -8.38
C ASP A 258 -15.10 0.71 -7.42
N LEU A 259 -15.63 -0.43 -7.90
CA LEU A 259 -16.33 -1.40 -7.07
C LEU A 259 -15.40 -2.59 -6.78
N SER A 260 -15.06 -2.80 -5.52
CA SER A 260 -14.37 -3.99 -5.07
C SER A 260 -14.92 -4.39 -3.69
N ILE A 261 -15.38 -5.64 -3.61
CA ILE A 261 -15.96 -6.24 -2.41
C ILE A 261 -14.97 -7.30 -1.92
N ILE A 262 -14.57 -7.19 -0.65
CA ILE A 262 -13.76 -8.20 0.02
C ILE A 262 -14.71 -9.18 0.68
N TRP A 263 -14.71 -10.43 0.21
CA TRP A 263 -15.33 -11.53 0.93
C TRP A 263 -14.34 -12.13 1.92
N ILE A 264 -14.76 -12.28 3.17
CA ILE A 264 -14.01 -12.93 4.23
C ILE A 264 -14.84 -14.12 4.72
N ASP A 265 -14.28 -15.32 4.62
CA ASP A 265 -14.79 -16.47 5.35
C ASP A 265 -14.27 -16.40 6.81
N PRO A 266 -15.14 -16.29 7.83
CA PRO A 266 -14.71 -16.25 9.22
C PRO A 266 -13.90 -17.48 9.67
N ASP A 267 -14.11 -18.65 9.04
CA ASP A 267 -13.45 -19.89 9.39
C ASP A 267 -11.97 -19.93 8.96
N ASP A 268 -11.60 -19.15 7.95
CA ASP A 268 -10.20 -18.97 7.52
C ASP A 268 -9.40 -18.16 8.56
N PHE A 269 -10.06 -17.31 9.35
CA PHE A 269 -9.43 -16.41 10.32
C PHE A 269 -10.01 -16.52 11.75
N PRO A 270 -9.97 -17.70 12.37
CA PRO A 270 -10.66 -17.96 13.64
C PRO A 270 -10.12 -17.11 14.80
N LEU A 271 -8.87 -16.61 14.69
CA LEU A 271 -8.26 -15.73 15.69
C LEU A 271 -8.72 -14.27 15.58
N LEU A 272 -9.22 -13.85 14.42
CA LEU A 272 -9.71 -12.49 14.15
C LEU A 272 -11.22 -12.35 14.40
N VAL A 273 -11.99 -13.44 14.34
CA VAL A 273 -13.44 -13.43 14.62
C VAL A 273 -13.82 -12.66 15.90
N PRO A 274 -13.24 -12.92 17.09
CA PRO A 274 -13.62 -12.18 18.30
C PRO A 274 -13.21 -10.70 18.28
N TYR A 275 -12.21 -10.35 17.45
CA TYR A 275 -11.80 -8.97 17.24
C TYR A 275 -12.79 -8.24 16.36
N TRP A 276 -13.22 -8.82 15.24
CA TRP A 276 -14.19 -8.24 14.32
C TRP A 276 -15.56 -8.05 14.96
N GLU A 277 -16.12 -9.08 15.61
CA GLU A 277 -17.40 -8.98 16.34
C GLU A 277 -17.39 -7.82 17.35
N LYS A 278 -16.29 -7.67 18.09
CA LYS A 278 -16.16 -6.62 19.09
C LYS A 278 -15.96 -5.23 18.49
N THR A 279 -15.19 -5.13 17.41
CA THR A 279 -14.80 -3.84 16.79
C THR A 279 -15.95 -3.27 15.99
N PHE A 280 -16.60 -4.12 15.19
CA PHE A 280 -17.68 -3.75 14.29
C PHE A 280 -19.06 -3.86 14.95
N GLY A 281 -19.18 -4.57 16.08
CA GLY A 281 -20.46 -4.74 16.77
C GLY A 281 -21.44 -5.63 16.01
N ILE A 282 -20.92 -6.57 15.22
CA ILE A 282 -21.66 -7.53 14.40
C ILE A 282 -21.60 -8.94 15.00
N ASP A 283 -22.47 -9.82 14.54
CA ASP A 283 -22.45 -11.25 14.86
C ASP A 283 -21.99 -12.03 13.62
N LEU A 284 -20.84 -12.70 13.72
CA LEU A 284 -20.26 -13.46 12.61
C LEU A 284 -20.82 -14.89 12.52
N SER A 285 -21.79 -15.27 13.37
CA SER A 285 -22.54 -16.52 13.16
C SER A 285 -23.58 -16.43 12.03
N SER A 286 -23.73 -15.27 11.42
CA SER A 286 -24.64 -15.03 10.30
C SER A 286 -23.94 -14.15 9.26
N PRO A 287 -24.36 -14.20 7.98
CA PRO A 287 -23.75 -13.38 6.95
C PRO A 287 -23.84 -11.88 7.29
N GLN A 288 -22.81 -11.11 6.91
CA GLN A 288 -22.75 -9.66 7.13
C GLN A 288 -22.22 -8.98 5.88
N ILE A 289 -22.66 -7.75 5.61
CA ILE A 289 -21.99 -6.88 4.64
C ILE A 289 -21.99 -5.44 5.12
N GLY A 290 -20.85 -4.78 4.96
CA GLY A 290 -20.58 -3.47 5.53
C GLY A 290 -19.57 -2.67 4.74
N VAL A 291 -19.47 -1.39 5.09
CA VAL A 291 -18.38 -0.50 4.66
C VAL A 291 -17.51 -0.22 5.88
N VAL A 292 -16.20 -0.43 5.74
CA VAL A 292 -15.20 -0.22 6.80
C VAL A 292 -14.23 0.88 6.38
N ASP A 293 -14.00 1.86 7.26
CA ASP A 293 -12.94 2.86 7.10
C ASP A 293 -11.61 2.34 7.66
N VAL A 294 -10.56 2.42 6.86
CA VAL A 294 -9.26 1.82 7.22
C VAL A 294 -8.49 2.69 8.22
N GLU A 295 -8.76 3.99 8.32
CA GLU A 295 -8.02 4.87 9.24
C GLU A 295 -8.38 4.65 10.72
N ASP A 296 -9.67 4.42 11.03
CA ASP A 296 -10.15 4.31 12.41
C ASP A 296 -11.01 3.07 12.70
N ALA A 297 -11.22 2.21 11.70
CA ALA A 297 -12.08 1.02 11.77
C ALA A 297 -13.56 1.35 12.11
N ASP A 298 -14.02 2.58 11.86
CA ASP A 298 -15.45 2.90 11.87
C ASP A 298 -16.15 2.14 10.73
N SER A 299 -17.38 1.70 10.98
CA SER A 299 -18.08 0.85 10.02
C SER A 299 -19.59 1.00 10.07
N ILE A 300 -20.22 0.73 8.92
CA ILE A 300 -21.67 0.66 8.78
C ILE A 300 -22.01 -0.67 8.11
N TRP A 301 -22.95 -1.40 8.70
CA TRP A 301 -23.38 -2.71 8.25
C TRP A 301 -24.83 -2.66 7.76
N LEU A 302 -25.14 -3.48 6.77
CA LEU A 302 -26.50 -3.71 6.32
C LEU A 302 -27.28 -4.38 7.46
N ASP A 303 -28.44 -3.82 7.80
CA ASP A 303 -29.32 -4.39 8.80
C ASP A 303 -30.05 -5.59 8.18
N MET A 304 -29.65 -6.79 8.59
CA MET A 304 -30.28 -8.06 8.19
C MET A 304 -30.87 -8.65 9.47
N ASP A 305 -32.21 -8.65 9.57
CA ASP A 305 -32.94 -9.23 10.69
C ASP A 305 -32.93 -10.78 10.54
N ASP A 306 -31.82 -11.41 10.91
CA ASP A 306 -31.60 -12.87 10.93
C ASP A 306 -31.88 -13.60 9.57
N ASP A 307 -32.03 -14.94 9.60
CA ASP A 307 -32.14 -15.88 8.47
C ASP A 307 -33.40 -15.69 7.58
N GLU A 308 -34.39 -14.90 8.01
CA GLU A 308 -35.63 -14.67 7.26
C GLU A 308 -35.58 -13.41 6.34
N ASP A 309 -34.56 -12.56 6.45
CA ASP A 309 -34.46 -11.27 5.76
C ASP A 309 -33.18 -11.10 4.89
N MET A 310 -32.69 -12.20 4.30
CA MET A 310 -31.56 -12.14 3.35
C MET A 310 -31.88 -11.24 2.15
N PRO A 311 -31.00 -10.28 1.79
CA PRO A 311 -31.29 -9.33 0.72
C PRO A 311 -31.24 -10.02 -0.64
N THR A 312 -32.13 -9.63 -1.54
CA THR A 312 -31.97 -10.00 -2.96
C THR A 312 -30.79 -9.26 -3.59
N ALA A 313 -30.24 -9.79 -4.70
CA ALA A 313 -29.17 -9.10 -5.45
C ALA A 313 -29.54 -7.65 -5.80
N GLU A 314 -30.79 -7.39 -6.19
CA GLU A 314 -31.27 -6.04 -6.48
C GLU A 314 -31.36 -5.12 -5.25
N GLU A 315 -31.53 -5.66 -4.05
CA GLU A 315 -31.56 -4.88 -2.80
C GLU A 315 -30.15 -4.58 -2.33
N LEU A 316 -29.26 -5.57 -2.44
CA LEU A 316 -27.85 -5.43 -2.12
C LEU A 316 -27.15 -4.43 -3.06
N ASP A 317 -27.40 -4.52 -4.36
CA ASP A 317 -26.90 -3.57 -5.36
C ASP A 317 -27.33 -2.13 -5.04
N LYS A 318 -28.62 -1.92 -4.75
CA LYS A 318 -29.13 -0.60 -4.33
C LYS A 318 -28.51 -0.10 -3.03
N TRP A 319 -28.22 -1.01 -2.11
CA TRP A 319 -27.56 -0.66 -0.86
C TRP A 319 -26.15 -0.15 -1.16
N ILE A 320 -25.34 -0.91 -1.91
CA ILE A 320 -23.97 -0.54 -2.34
C ILE A 320 -23.94 0.81 -3.07
N GLU A 321 -24.97 1.13 -3.87
CA GLU A 321 -25.06 2.40 -4.59
C GLU A 321 -25.46 3.62 -3.72
N ASP A 322 -25.98 3.42 -2.50
CA ASP A 322 -26.63 4.49 -1.71
C ASP A 322 -25.66 5.64 -1.36
N PRO A 323 -25.99 6.90 -1.74
CA PRO A 323 -25.23 8.09 -1.35
C PRO A 323 -25.04 8.28 0.16
N CYS A 324 -25.87 7.67 1.02
CA CYS A 324 -25.68 7.66 2.47
C CYS A 324 -24.46 6.85 2.90
N GLN A 325 -24.05 5.86 2.12
CA GLN A 325 -22.76 5.17 2.30
C GLN A 325 -21.61 6.03 1.79
N ARG A 326 -21.85 6.79 0.70
CA ARG A 326 -20.94 7.90 0.33
C ARG A 326 -20.91 9.02 1.37
N SER A 327 -21.86 9.06 2.30
CA SER A 327 -21.77 9.94 3.45
C SER A 327 -20.73 9.43 4.44
N VAL A 328 -20.38 8.14 4.53
CA VAL A 328 -19.12 7.72 5.19
C VAL A 328 -17.94 8.16 4.33
N ARG A 329 -18.02 8.04 2.99
CA ARG A 329 -17.04 8.66 2.05
C ARG A 329 -16.92 10.19 2.17
N ALA A 330 -17.80 10.88 2.91
CA ALA A 330 -17.77 12.33 3.12
C ALA A 330 -17.79 12.78 4.61
N ALA A 331 -18.11 11.90 5.55
CA ALA A 331 -18.29 12.17 6.98
C ALA A 331 -16.99 12.05 7.79
N SER A 332 -15.89 11.63 7.15
CA SER A 332 -14.52 11.91 7.63
C SER A 332 -14.18 13.42 7.66
N LYS A 333 -15.14 14.30 7.33
CA LYS A 333 -15.14 15.71 7.77
C LYS A 333 -16.17 15.93 8.88
N PRO A 334 -15.76 16.51 10.02
CA PRO A 334 -16.63 16.63 11.18
C PRO A 334 -17.85 17.50 10.85
N ALA A 335 -19.01 16.97 11.22
CA ALA A 335 -20.30 17.63 11.09
C ALA A 335 -20.32 19.00 11.79
N SER A 336 -20.64 20.04 11.02
CA SER A 336 -21.28 21.24 11.54
C SER A 336 -22.54 21.51 10.72
N GLN A 337 -23.71 21.22 11.32
CA GLN A 337 -25.02 21.55 10.77
C GLN A 337 -25.19 23.07 10.61
N ALA A 338 -25.69 23.52 9.45
CA ALA A 338 -27.02 24.15 9.31
C ALA A 338 -27.20 24.96 8.01
N SER A 339 -28.37 24.72 7.42
CA SER A 339 -29.18 25.52 6.48
C SER A 339 -28.79 25.60 5.01
N GLU A 340 -29.65 24.96 4.22
CA GLU A 340 -29.90 25.12 2.80
C GLU A 340 -30.12 26.59 2.39
N THR A 341 -29.41 27.03 1.36
CA THR A 341 -29.91 27.66 0.11
C THR A 341 -28.80 28.53 -0.53
N MET A 342 -28.70 28.44 -1.86
CA MET A 342 -27.85 29.18 -2.81
C MET A 342 -26.58 28.48 -3.32
N GLY A 343 -26.83 27.66 -4.34
CA GLY A 343 -26.16 27.53 -5.63
C GLY A 343 -24.83 28.24 -5.94
N MET A 344 -24.03 27.47 -6.69
CA MET A 344 -22.93 27.84 -7.60
C MET A 344 -21.57 28.20 -6.96
N GLU A 345 -20.51 27.64 -7.57
CA GLU A 345 -19.08 28.00 -7.49
C GLU A 345 -18.25 27.45 -6.31
N LYS A 346 -17.85 26.18 -6.40
CA LYS A 346 -16.66 25.65 -5.68
C LYS A 346 -15.63 25.03 -6.63
N ASP A 347 -16.10 24.36 -7.68
CA ASP A 347 -15.23 23.75 -8.71
C ASP A 347 -14.45 24.77 -9.55
N ASP A 348 -14.91 26.02 -9.64
CA ASP A 348 -14.25 27.06 -10.42
C ASP A 348 -13.04 27.70 -9.71
N GLN A 349 -12.95 27.63 -8.38
CA GLN A 349 -11.84 28.26 -7.63
C GLN A 349 -10.54 27.46 -7.68
N ASP A 350 -10.61 26.13 -7.64
CA ASP A 350 -9.45 25.26 -7.80
C ASP A 350 -8.96 25.24 -9.26
N PHE A 351 -9.89 25.46 -10.21
CA PHE A 351 -9.61 25.63 -11.64
C PHE A 351 -8.71 26.84 -11.94
N VAL A 352 -8.95 27.96 -11.25
CA VAL A 352 -8.19 29.21 -11.46
C VAL A 352 -6.79 29.12 -10.84
N LYS A 353 -6.63 28.51 -9.66
CA LYS A 353 -5.33 28.40 -8.97
C LYS A 353 -4.35 27.45 -9.67
N GLY A 354 -4.82 26.27 -10.09
CA GLY A 354 -3.98 25.32 -10.83
C GLY A 354 -3.53 25.89 -12.19
N GLY A 355 -4.44 26.60 -12.87
CA GLY A 355 -4.12 27.32 -14.10
C GLY A 355 -3.09 28.47 -13.90
N GLU A 356 -3.09 29.15 -12.75
CA GLU A 356 -2.08 30.15 -12.41
C GLU A 356 -0.69 29.55 -12.18
N LEU A 357 -0.61 28.37 -11.53
CA LEU A 357 0.67 27.66 -11.33
C LEU A 357 1.29 27.26 -12.68
N VAL A 358 0.49 26.68 -13.58
CA VAL A 358 0.93 26.30 -14.93
C VAL A 358 1.44 27.51 -15.72
N LYS A 359 0.79 28.68 -15.58
CA LYS A 359 1.26 29.93 -16.20
C LYS A 359 2.59 30.39 -15.62
N GLN A 360 2.77 30.27 -14.31
CA GLN A 360 3.97 30.73 -13.62
C GLN A 360 5.21 29.92 -14.00
N PHE A 361 5.06 28.59 -14.21
CA PHE A 361 6.18 27.67 -14.45
C PHE A 361 6.20 27.11 -15.89
N LYS A 362 5.66 27.87 -16.86
CA LYS A 362 5.57 27.45 -18.27
C LYS A 362 6.91 26.98 -18.85
N THR A 363 7.98 27.70 -18.55
CA THR A 363 9.35 27.41 -19.04
C THR A 363 9.85 26.08 -18.50
N GLU A 364 9.74 25.86 -17.21
CA GLU A 364 10.17 24.67 -16.51
C GLU A 364 9.33 23.44 -16.92
N LEU A 365 8.02 23.61 -17.09
CA LEU A 365 7.14 22.57 -17.63
C LEU A 365 7.55 22.16 -19.05
N THR A 366 7.90 23.14 -19.89
CA THR A 366 8.34 22.87 -21.27
C THR A 366 9.63 22.05 -21.32
N GLU A 367 10.57 22.29 -20.38
CA GLU A 367 11.86 21.62 -20.36
C GLU A 367 11.81 20.23 -19.72
N ARG A 368 10.91 20.02 -18.75
CA ARG A 368 10.97 18.84 -17.87
C ARG A 368 9.91 17.79 -18.11
N VAL A 369 8.73 18.17 -18.63
CA VAL A 369 7.62 17.23 -18.85
C VAL A 369 7.98 16.27 -20.00
N LYS A 370 7.86 14.97 -19.74
CA LYS A 370 8.18 13.90 -20.70
C LYS A 370 6.90 13.28 -21.27
N GLU A 371 5.86 13.13 -20.45
CA GLU A 371 4.57 12.50 -20.78
C GLU A 371 3.64 13.32 -21.70
N THR A 372 4.25 14.19 -22.50
CA THR A 372 3.60 15.09 -23.46
C THR A 372 2.65 14.41 -24.46
N ARG A 373 2.88 13.15 -24.84
CA ARG A 373 1.99 12.43 -25.77
C ARG A 373 0.70 11.97 -25.06
N ARG A 374 0.82 11.47 -23.82
CA ARG A 374 -0.31 11.06 -22.99
C ARG A 374 -1.18 12.26 -22.62
N ILE A 375 -0.55 13.34 -22.16
CA ILE A 375 -1.23 14.62 -21.86
C ILE A 375 -1.96 15.16 -23.11
N ALA A 376 -1.33 15.16 -24.28
CA ALA A 376 -1.99 15.60 -25.52
C ALA A 376 -3.17 14.70 -25.92
N LYS A 377 -3.06 13.38 -25.73
CA LYS A 377 -4.14 12.43 -26.02
C LYS A 377 -5.32 12.63 -25.05
N ALA A 378 -5.05 12.82 -23.76
CA ALA A 378 -6.07 13.08 -22.76
C ALA A 378 -6.82 14.40 -23.03
N LEU A 379 -6.12 15.46 -23.44
CA LEU A 379 -6.74 16.71 -23.86
C LEU A 379 -7.63 16.55 -25.10
N LEU A 380 -7.22 15.70 -26.06
CA LEU A 380 -8.03 15.36 -27.24
C LEU A 380 -9.31 14.61 -26.84
N THR A 381 -9.19 13.59 -25.99
CA THR A 381 -10.33 12.79 -25.51
C THR A 381 -11.33 13.64 -24.73
N GLN A 382 -10.84 14.60 -23.93
CA GLN A 382 -11.68 15.55 -23.19
C GLN A 382 -12.28 16.66 -24.08
N GLY A 383 -12.01 16.67 -25.38
CA GLY A 383 -12.50 17.68 -26.32
C GLY A 383 -11.87 19.07 -26.13
N LEU A 384 -10.77 19.16 -25.37
CA LEU A 384 -10.04 20.40 -25.06
C LEU A 384 -8.90 20.68 -26.05
N MET A 385 -8.66 19.76 -26.99
CA MET A 385 -7.71 19.87 -28.09
C MET A 385 -8.33 19.27 -29.37
N GLY A 386 -8.17 19.93 -30.51
CA GLY A 386 -8.66 19.45 -31.80
C GLY A 386 -7.77 18.36 -32.42
N ASN A 387 -8.34 17.53 -33.31
CA ASN A 387 -7.62 16.46 -34.01
C ASN A 387 -6.40 16.96 -34.81
N GLU A 388 -6.47 18.15 -35.42
CA GLU A 388 -5.35 18.73 -36.19
C GLU A 388 -4.26 19.29 -35.26
N GLU A 389 -4.64 19.87 -34.12
CA GLU A 389 -3.72 20.36 -33.09
C GLU A 389 -2.98 19.19 -32.43
N TYR A 390 -3.69 18.11 -32.11
CA TYR A 390 -3.13 16.88 -31.59
C TYR A 390 -2.09 16.28 -32.53
N LYS A 391 -2.41 16.17 -33.83
CA LYS A 391 -1.44 15.68 -34.84
C LYS A 391 -0.20 16.58 -34.93
N ALA A 392 -0.37 17.90 -34.84
CA ALA A 392 0.74 18.85 -34.88
C ALA A 392 1.64 18.74 -33.63
N VAL A 393 1.04 18.58 -32.44
CA VAL A 393 1.76 18.33 -31.19
C VAL A 393 2.50 17.00 -31.31
N VAL A 394 1.81 15.88 -31.52
CA VAL A 394 2.40 14.53 -31.54
C VAL A 394 3.45 14.35 -32.66
N GLY A 395 3.31 15.08 -33.77
CA GLY A 395 4.28 15.11 -34.87
C GLY A 395 5.60 15.81 -34.56
N SER A 396 5.70 16.54 -33.45
CA SER A 396 6.93 17.21 -33.03
C SER A 396 7.96 16.20 -32.46
N SER A 397 9.23 16.38 -32.83
CA SER A 397 10.29 15.39 -32.57
C SER A 397 10.73 15.32 -31.10
N SER A 398 10.65 16.42 -30.35
CA SER A 398 11.08 16.48 -28.94
C SER A 398 9.91 16.70 -27.98
N SER A 399 10.01 16.18 -26.74
CA SER A 399 9.03 16.44 -25.68
C SER A 399 8.89 17.94 -25.41
N HIS A 400 9.99 18.69 -25.51
CA HIS A 400 9.98 20.14 -25.29
C HIS A 400 9.10 20.86 -26.31
N GLN A 401 9.21 20.51 -27.59
CA GLN A 401 8.36 21.06 -28.64
C GLN A 401 6.90 20.62 -28.49
N ARG A 402 6.66 19.39 -28.02
CA ARG A 402 5.32 18.88 -27.74
C ARG A 402 4.67 19.64 -26.60
N MET A 403 5.36 19.81 -25.48
CA MET A 403 4.85 20.54 -24.32
C MET A 403 4.61 22.02 -24.64
N ALA A 404 5.52 22.66 -25.39
CA ALA A 404 5.30 24.01 -25.88
C ALA A 404 4.05 24.12 -26.78
N GLY A 405 3.81 23.10 -27.61
CA GLY A 405 2.60 22.99 -28.43
C GLY A 405 1.32 22.83 -27.60
N ILE A 406 1.35 21.98 -26.57
CA ILE A 406 0.24 21.78 -25.62
C ILE A 406 -0.09 23.08 -24.90
N LEU A 407 0.92 23.73 -24.31
CA LEU A 407 0.74 24.99 -23.59
C LEU A 407 0.17 26.09 -24.50
N LYS A 408 0.58 26.14 -25.77
CA LYS A 408 0.03 27.09 -26.74
C LYS A 408 -1.47 26.82 -27.03
N VAL A 409 -1.85 25.57 -27.28
CA VAL A 409 -3.25 25.18 -27.54
C VAL A 409 -4.12 25.49 -26.33
N VAL A 410 -3.63 25.18 -25.13
CA VAL A 410 -4.38 25.35 -23.88
C VAL A 410 -4.47 26.84 -23.50
N GLU A 411 -3.48 27.67 -23.82
CA GLU A 411 -3.53 29.14 -23.64
C GLU A 411 -4.46 29.86 -24.63
N GLU A 412 -4.60 29.33 -25.85
CA GLU A 412 -5.51 29.85 -26.87
C GLU A 412 -6.97 29.41 -26.61
N SER A 413 -7.19 28.47 -25.68
CA SER A 413 -8.48 27.92 -25.28
C SER A 413 -9.06 28.59 -24.01
N GLU A 414 -10.29 28.24 -23.61
CA GLU A 414 -10.96 28.78 -22.42
C GLU A 414 -10.20 28.45 -21.11
N ALA A 415 -10.46 29.18 -20.02
CA ALA A 415 -9.87 28.92 -18.70
C ALA A 415 -10.04 27.46 -18.23
N ARG A 416 -11.08 26.78 -18.75
CA ARG A 416 -11.38 25.36 -18.54
C ARG A 416 -10.30 24.41 -19.09
N ALA A 417 -9.49 24.82 -20.07
CA ALA A 417 -8.41 24.00 -20.59
C ALA A 417 -7.18 24.03 -19.66
N MET A 418 -6.87 25.18 -19.05
CA MET A 418 -5.68 25.35 -18.20
C MET A 418 -5.77 24.57 -16.88
N GLY A 419 -6.93 24.58 -16.23
CA GLY A 419 -7.12 23.73 -15.04
C GLY A 419 -7.23 22.24 -15.37
N ALA A 420 -7.65 21.88 -16.59
CA ALA A 420 -7.58 20.48 -17.05
C ALA A 420 -6.13 20.04 -17.30
N LEU A 421 -5.30 20.89 -17.92
CA LEU A 421 -3.88 20.63 -18.06
C LEU A 421 -3.19 20.49 -16.70
N TYR A 422 -3.54 21.32 -15.73
CA TYR A 422 -3.04 21.20 -14.35
C TYR A 422 -3.35 19.82 -13.74
N ARG A 423 -4.59 19.32 -13.88
CA ARG A 423 -4.97 17.98 -13.40
C ARG A 423 -4.18 16.87 -14.10
N LEU A 424 -4.07 16.94 -15.42
CA LEU A 424 -3.30 15.96 -16.20
C LEU A 424 -1.81 15.96 -15.85
N LEU A 425 -1.26 17.12 -15.47
CA LEU A 425 0.11 17.22 -14.98
C LEU A 425 0.27 16.64 -13.57
N LEU A 426 -0.75 16.76 -12.69
CA LEU A 426 -0.74 16.08 -11.40
C LEU A 426 -0.79 14.56 -11.56
N GLU A 427 -1.56 14.07 -12.53
CA GLU A 427 -1.73 12.65 -12.80
C GLU A 427 -0.48 12.02 -13.42
N HIS A 428 0.09 12.66 -14.45
CA HIS A 428 1.19 12.06 -15.21
C HIS A 428 2.60 12.54 -14.81
N GLU A 429 2.72 13.66 -14.08
CA GLU A 429 4.00 14.22 -13.64
C GLU A 429 3.93 14.78 -12.19
N PRO A 430 3.46 13.99 -11.20
CA PRO A 430 3.15 14.46 -9.85
C PRO A 430 4.35 15.09 -9.13
N GLN A 431 5.55 14.55 -9.33
CA GLN A 431 6.75 15.08 -8.67
C GLN A 431 7.11 16.49 -9.17
N ILE A 432 6.95 16.76 -10.47
CA ILE A 432 7.22 18.09 -11.05
C ILE A 432 6.23 19.10 -10.51
N MET A 433 4.96 18.70 -10.36
CA MET A 433 3.90 19.57 -9.85
C MET A 433 4.11 19.89 -8.37
N GLN A 434 4.45 18.89 -7.55
CA GLN A 434 4.77 19.08 -6.15
C GLN A 434 5.96 20.04 -5.94
N GLU A 435 7.02 19.91 -6.75
CA GLU A 435 8.16 20.83 -6.70
C GLU A 435 7.74 22.29 -6.99
N MET A 436 6.88 22.51 -7.99
CA MET A 436 6.39 23.83 -8.37
C MET A 436 5.49 24.44 -7.30
N GLU A 437 4.63 23.63 -6.67
CA GLU A 437 3.80 24.05 -5.54
C GLU A 437 4.65 24.51 -4.36
N HIS A 438 5.65 23.71 -3.97
CA HIS A 438 6.60 24.07 -2.90
C HIS A 438 7.33 25.38 -3.23
N ALA A 439 7.83 25.51 -4.46
CA ALA A 439 8.52 26.71 -4.90
C ALA A 439 7.62 27.96 -4.88
N GLN A 440 6.36 27.85 -5.33
CA GLN A 440 5.39 28.94 -5.32
C GLN A 440 5.04 29.35 -3.89
N PHE A 441 4.76 28.36 -3.03
CA PHE A 441 4.40 28.60 -1.65
C PHE A 441 5.52 29.31 -0.89
N VAL A 442 6.74 28.77 -0.95
CA VAL A 442 7.92 29.34 -0.29
C VAL A 442 8.18 30.77 -0.75
N CYS A 443 8.05 31.08 -2.05
CA CYS A 443 8.16 32.45 -2.55
C CYS A 443 7.10 33.39 -1.96
N LYS A 444 5.88 32.89 -1.80
CA LYS A 444 4.75 33.69 -1.28
C LYS A 444 4.92 34.04 0.20
N ILE A 445 5.44 33.12 1.01
CA ILE A 445 5.66 33.32 2.45
C ILE A 445 7.05 33.84 2.80
N LYS A 446 7.88 34.17 1.80
CA LYS A 446 9.30 34.57 1.94
C LYS A 446 9.58 35.46 3.15
N GLU A 447 8.86 36.56 3.32
CA GLU A 447 9.13 37.52 4.39
C GLU A 447 8.88 36.93 5.80
N SER A 448 7.79 36.19 5.97
CA SER A 448 7.46 35.48 7.22
C SER A 448 8.45 34.35 7.49
N LEU A 449 8.79 33.59 6.46
CA LEU A 449 9.73 32.48 6.50
C LEU A 449 11.13 32.93 6.92
N LEU A 450 11.64 34.03 6.35
CA LEU A 450 12.98 34.55 6.66
C LEU A 450 13.10 35.01 8.12
N GLN A 451 12.00 35.46 8.74
CA GLN A 451 11.98 35.83 10.16
C GLN A 451 11.94 34.60 11.08
N ARG A 452 11.35 33.49 10.62
CA ARG A 452 11.16 32.25 11.40
C ARG A 452 12.30 31.23 11.21
N LEU A 453 13.11 31.38 10.16
CA LEU A 453 14.21 30.47 9.85
C LEU A 453 15.40 30.69 10.81
N THR A 454 15.59 29.77 11.75
CA THR A 454 16.66 29.85 12.74
C THR A 454 17.87 28.96 12.39
N ARG A 455 17.66 27.90 11.60
CA ARG A 455 18.68 26.90 11.24
C ARG A 455 19.10 26.97 9.77
N ALA A 456 19.23 28.19 9.23
CA ALA A 456 19.58 28.44 7.83
C ALA A 456 20.89 27.76 7.39
N GLU A 457 21.91 27.67 8.25
CA GLU A 457 23.18 26.99 7.90
C GLU A 457 23.02 25.47 7.76
N ALA A 458 22.18 24.84 8.59
CA ALA A 458 21.90 23.40 8.47
C ALA A 458 21.12 23.10 7.19
N VAL A 459 20.17 23.97 6.83
CA VAL A 459 19.45 23.89 5.56
C VAL A 459 20.42 24.06 4.39
N ALA A 460 21.31 25.05 4.45
CA ALA A 460 22.31 25.29 3.42
C ALA A 460 23.27 24.09 3.23
N ASN A 461 23.69 23.43 4.32
CA ASN A 461 24.53 22.24 4.24
C ASN A 461 23.82 21.09 3.52
N ARG A 462 22.56 20.84 3.85
CA ARG A 462 21.76 19.79 3.20
C ARG A 462 21.55 20.09 1.70
N LEU A 463 21.29 21.34 1.34
CA LEU A 463 21.16 21.72 -0.06
C LEU A 463 22.46 21.59 -0.84
N LEU A 464 23.61 21.81 -0.20
CA LEU A 464 24.92 21.55 -0.79
C LEU A 464 25.14 20.04 -1.02
N GLU A 465 24.82 19.21 -0.03
CA GLU A 465 24.89 17.74 -0.14
C GLU A 465 24.01 17.20 -1.27
N GLU A 466 22.83 17.79 -1.49
CA GLU A 466 21.90 17.45 -2.57
C GLU A 466 22.29 18.08 -3.93
N GLY A 467 23.37 18.87 -3.99
CA GLY A 467 23.83 19.55 -5.21
C GLY A 467 22.90 20.68 -5.69
N LEU A 468 22.01 21.16 -4.83
CA LEU A 468 21.04 22.24 -5.09
C LEU A 468 21.59 23.63 -4.71
N LEU A 469 22.73 23.69 -4.04
CA LEU A 469 23.41 24.91 -3.64
C LEU A 469 24.90 24.81 -3.98
N SER A 470 25.53 25.88 -4.44
CA SER A 470 26.97 25.88 -4.69
C SER A 470 27.78 26.00 -3.40
N GLU A 471 29.00 25.46 -3.39
CA GLU A 471 29.93 25.62 -2.26
C GLU A 471 30.14 27.10 -1.91
N THR A 472 30.24 27.97 -2.92
CA THR A 472 30.43 29.42 -2.71
C THR A 472 29.28 30.06 -1.94
N VAL A 473 28.04 29.68 -2.26
CA VAL A 473 26.84 30.17 -1.59
C VAL A 473 26.76 29.61 -0.17
N TYR A 474 27.07 28.33 0.02
CA TYR A 474 27.14 27.72 1.34
C TYR A 474 28.15 28.44 2.26
N PHE A 475 29.36 28.73 1.77
CA PHE A 475 30.35 29.47 2.55
C PHE A 475 29.88 30.89 2.90
N ASN A 476 29.22 31.59 1.97
CA ASN A 476 28.64 32.90 2.27
C ASN A 476 27.55 32.83 3.36
N VAL A 477 26.77 31.74 3.39
CA VAL A 477 25.78 31.49 4.45
C VAL A 477 26.44 31.18 5.78
N SER A 478 27.49 30.34 5.81
CA SER A 478 28.17 29.98 7.07
C SER A 478 28.96 31.16 7.67
N GLU A 479 29.51 32.04 6.84
CA GLU A 479 30.24 33.24 7.28
C GLU A 479 29.32 34.41 7.71
N ALA A 480 28.04 34.38 7.31
CA ALA A 480 27.10 35.45 7.64
C ALA A 480 26.78 35.51 9.14
N LYS A 481 26.97 36.70 9.73
CA LYS A 481 26.74 36.93 11.17
C LYS A 481 25.25 37.19 11.46
N GLY A 482 24.63 36.26 12.20
CA GLY A 482 23.24 36.35 12.68
C GLY A 482 22.26 35.51 11.86
N ALA A 483 21.24 34.94 12.51
CA ALA A 483 20.29 34.02 11.87
C ALA A 483 19.55 34.67 10.68
N GLU A 484 19.09 35.90 10.84
CA GLU A 484 18.40 36.68 9.80
C GLU A 484 19.29 36.90 8.56
N ARG A 485 20.55 37.28 8.76
CA ARG A 485 21.50 37.49 7.66
C ARG A 485 21.84 36.18 6.95
N ARG A 486 21.94 35.06 7.68
CA ARG A 486 22.11 33.71 7.11
C ARG A 486 20.90 33.30 6.28
N ALA A 487 19.69 33.54 6.78
CA ALA A 487 18.45 33.27 6.05
C ALA A 487 18.35 34.07 4.74
N HIS A 488 18.66 35.36 4.77
CA HIS A 488 18.68 36.20 3.56
C HIS A 488 19.76 35.79 2.55
N THR A 489 20.95 35.41 3.04
CA THR A 489 22.04 34.95 2.17
C THR A 489 21.72 33.61 1.53
N LEU A 490 21.11 32.70 2.28
CA LEU A 490 20.63 31.42 1.75
C LEU A 490 19.56 31.66 0.69
N TRP A 491 18.59 32.54 0.96
CA TRP A 491 17.54 32.86 0.00
C TRP A 491 18.07 33.40 -1.32
N ALA A 492 19.09 34.28 -1.29
CA ALA A 492 19.73 34.76 -2.51
C ALA A 492 20.30 33.60 -3.35
N GLY A 493 20.88 32.59 -2.69
CA GLY A 493 21.31 31.35 -3.31
C GLY A 493 20.19 30.51 -3.93
N LEU A 494 19.03 30.46 -3.29
CA LEU A 494 17.86 29.75 -3.82
C LEU A 494 17.28 30.43 -5.07
N GLU A 495 17.41 31.75 -5.20
CA GLU A 495 17.00 32.46 -6.42
C GLU A 495 17.88 32.08 -7.62
N GLU A 496 19.17 31.79 -7.39
CA GLU A 496 20.08 31.30 -8.44
C GLU A 496 19.77 29.86 -8.86
N GLY A 497 19.30 29.01 -7.93
CA GLY A 497 18.95 27.61 -8.17
C GLY A 497 17.52 27.33 -8.63
N GLY A 498 16.69 28.36 -8.79
CA GLY A 498 15.33 28.26 -9.35
C GLY A 498 14.34 27.44 -8.51
N ALA A 499 13.31 26.89 -9.16
CA ALA A 499 12.23 26.15 -8.48
C ALA A 499 12.74 24.93 -7.71
N ARG A 500 13.71 24.20 -8.28
CA ARG A 500 14.28 22.98 -7.68
C ARG A 500 15.02 23.26 -6.38
N ALA A 501 15.77 24.37 -6.30
CA ALA A 501 16.42 24.78 -5.06
C ALA A 501 15.40 25.22 -4.00
N LYS A 502 14.29 25.84 -4.41
CA LYS A 502 13.21 26.27 -3.50
C LYS A 502 12.38 25.10 -2.96
N ASP A 503 12.12 24.09 -3.79
CA ASP A 503 11.57 22.79 -3.36
C ASP A 503 12.52 22.10 -2.37
N GLY A 504 13.78 21.93 -2.74
CA GLY A 504 14.78 21.31 -1.88
C GLY A 504 14.89 22.04 -0.55
N PHE A 505 14.82 23.38 -0.57
CA PHE A 505 14.78 24.18 0.65
C PHE A 505 13.56 23.82 1.51
N TYR A 506 12.37 23.72 0.91
CA TYR A 506 11.14 23.34 1.61
C TYR A 506 11.27 21.96 2.26
N ARG A 507 11.72 20.95 1.50
CA ARG A 507 11.94 19.58 2.01
C ARG A 507 13.04 19.53 3.08
N ALA A 508 14.10 20.33 2.95
CA ALA A 508 15.16 20.40 3.95
C ALA A 508 14.67 20.96 5.31
N LEU A 509 13.60 21.75 5.34
CA LEU A 509 13.00 22.22 6.59
C LEU A 509 12.46 21.08 7.46
N LEU A 510 11.95 20.00 6.86
CA LEU A 510 11.46 18.82 7.59
C LEU A 510 12.53 18.28 8.54
N HIS A 511 13.77 18.20 8.07
CA HIS A 511 14.88 17.64 8.83
C HIS A 511 15.61 18.69 9.67
N CYS A 512 15.76 19.90 9.14
CA CYS A 512 16.56 20.92 9.78
C CYS A 512 15.77 21.68 10.85
N GLN A 513 14.49 21.97 10.62
CA GLN A 513 13.61 22.71 11.55
C GLN A 513 12.17 22.16 11.50
N PRO A 514 11.91 20.94 12.03
CA PRO A 514 10.65 20.22 11.86
C PRO A 514 9.40 20.96 12.35
N LEU A 515 9.52 21.73 13.43
CA LEU A 515 8.40 22.53 13.96
C LEU A 515 7.97 23.63 12.99
N LEU A 516 8.94 24.30 12.36
CA LEU A 516 8.65 25.31 11.34
C LEU A 516 8.04 24.64 10.11
N TYR A 517 8.58 23.51 9.67
CA TYR A 517 8.00 22.75 8.56
C TYR A 517 6.53 22.40 8.81
N ARG A 518 6.18 21.88 10.00
CA ARG A 518 4.80 21.53 10.34
C ARG A 518 3.85 22.73 10.30
N GLU A 519 4.27 23.88 10.83
CA GLU A 519 3.48 25.12 10.76
C GLU A 519 3.28 25.57 9.30
N LEU A 520 4.34 25.54 8.51
CA LEU A 520 4.31 25.93 7.11
C LEU A 520 3.51 24.98 6.24
N GLU A 521 3.55 23.68 6.52
CA GLU A 521 2.74 22.68 5.82
C GLU A 521 1.26 22.89 6.10
N THR A 522 0.92 23.25 7.34
CA THR A 522 -0.45 23.62 7.69
C THR A 522 -0.88 24.89 6.95
N GLU A 523 -0.02 25.92 6.89
CA GLU A 523 -0.27 27.15 6.13
C GLU A 523 -0.40 26.88 4.60
N ARG A 524 0.39 25.95 4.06
CA ARG A 524 0.35 25.52 2.65
C ARG A 524 -0.97 24.83 2.33
N LEU A 525 -1.36 23.84 3.14
CA LEU A 525 -2.62 23.11 2.99
C LEU A 525 -3.84 24.04 3.11
N MET A 526 -3.85 24.94 4.10
CA MET A 526 -4.91 25.95 4.24
C MET A 526 -5.01 26.87 3.02
N TRP A 527 -3.87 27.24 2.45
CA TRP A 527 -3.81 28.07 1.26
C TRP A 527 -4.30 27.33 0.00
N MET A 528 -3.92 26.06 -0.18
CA MET A 528 -4.43 25.22 -1.28
C MET A 528 -5.95 25.12 -1.21
N CYS A 529 -6.52 24.88 -0.03
CA CYS A 529 -7.98 24.82 0.18
C CYS A 529 -8.72 26.18 0.12
N GLY A 530 -8.06 27.28 -0.23
CA GLY A 530 -8.70 28.60 -0.44
C GLY A 530 -9.14 29.31 0.84
N MET A 531 -8.69 28.84 2.00
CA MET A 531 -9.08 29.38 3.30
C MET A 531 -8.22 30.60 3.67
N THR A 532 -8.38 31.72 2.95
CA THR A 532 -7.72 32.99 3.32
C THR A 532 -8.72 33.96 3.96
N GLY A 533 -8.70 34.06 5.30
CA GLY A 533 -9.53 35.01 6.04
C GLY A 533 -9.60 34.72 7.54
N GLY A 534 -9.15 35.68 8.36
CA GLY A 534 -8.96 35.57 9.82
C GLY A 534 -10.20 35.32 10.69
N ALA A 535 -11.39 35.11 10.12
CA ALA A 535 -12.61 34.86 10.89
C ALA A 535 -12.87 33.38 11.19
N LYS A 536 -12.24 32.43 10.46
CA LYS A 536 -12.33 30.97 10.72
C LYS A 536 -11.14 30.38 11.49
N VAL A 537 -10.13 31.19 11.79
CA VAL A 537 -8.95 30.81 12.58
C VAL A 537 -9.33 30.43 14.02
N ASN A 538 -10.38 31.06 14.58
CA ASN A 538 -10.84 30.80 15.96
C ASN A 538 -11.51 29.44 16.18
N GLY A 539 -11.94 28.75 15.12
CA GLY A 539 -12.54 27.41 15.22
C GLY A 539 -11.46 26.32 15.22
N TRP A 540 -10.50 26.45 14.31
CA TRP A 540 -9.34 25.56 14.21
C TRP A 540 -8.36 25.74 15.37
N ASP A 541 -8.08 26.96 15.83
CA ASP A 541 -7.26 27.16 17.02
C ASP A 541 -7.90 26.51 18.26
N ARG A 542 -9.23 26.60 18.40
CA ARG A 542 -9.96 25.99 19.52
C ARG A 542 -9.93 24.46 19.46
N ARG A 543 -10.08 23.89 18.26
CA ARG A 543 -9.96 22.45 18.00
C ARG A 543 -8.53 21.94 18.21
N MET A 544 -7.52 22.69 17.78
CA MET A 544 -6.12 22.36 18.00
C MET A 544 -5.72 22.48 19.48
N GLU A 545 -6.30 23.44 20.22
CA GLU A 545 -6.14 23.53 21.68
C GLU A 545 -6.82 22.35 22.40
N GLU A 546 -7.95 21.86 21.90
CA GLU A 546 -8.60 20.63 22.37
C GLU A 546 -7.75 19.40 22.09
N LEU A 547 -7.28 19.22 20.87
CA LEU A 547 -6.40 18.11 20.49
C LEU A 547 -5.10 18.11 21.29
N ARG A 548 -4.50 19.28 21.56
CA ARG A 548 -3.32 19.38 22.46
C ARG A 548 -3.65 19.02 23.90
N ARG A 549 -4.88 19.24 24.37
CA ARG A 549 -5.32 18.81 25.71
C ARG A 549 -5.55 17.31 25.74
N GLU A 550 -6.12 16.74 24.69
CA GLU A 550 -6.33 15.29 24.55
C GLU A 550 -5.00 14.55 24.41
N GLU A 551 -4.08 15.01 23.58
CA GLU A 551 -2.73 14.46 23.45
C GLU A 551 -2.00 14.45 24.79
N LYS A 552 -2.09 15.55 25.56
CA LYS A 552 -1.49 15.65 26.90
C LYS A 552 -2.15 14.70 27.91
N LYS A 553 -3.46 14.45 27.78
CA LYS A 553 -4.20 13.49 28.60
C LYS A 553 -3.78 12.06 28.28
N LEU A 554 -3.69 11.72 26.99
CA LEU A 554 -3.20 10.42 26.52
C LEU A 554 -1.75 10.17 26.94
N LEU A 555 -0.91 11.19 26.94
CA LEU A 555 0.48 11.08 27.42
C LEU A 555 0.54 10.78 28.92
N LEU A 556 -0.32 11.40 29.72
CA LEU A 556 -0.48 11.11 31.15
C LEU A 556 -1.02 9.70 31.39
N GLU A 557 -2.01 9.26 30.62
CA GLU A 557 -2.56 7.90 30.68
C GLU A 557 -1.51 6.86 30.29
N ARG A 558 -0.71 7.13 29.25
CA ARG A 558 0.42 6.28 28.84
C ARG A 558 1.49 6.18 29.91
N GLU A 559 1.85 7.30 30.55
CA GLU A 559 2.78 7.28 31.69
C GLU A 559 2.22 6.48 32.87
N GLN A 560 0.91 6.56 33.13
CA GLN A 560 0.26 5.79 34.18
C GLN A 560 0.27 4.29 33.86
N MET A 561 -0.14 3.92 32.65
CA MET A 561 -0.10 2.53 32.15
C MET A 561 1.32 1.96 32.21
N GLN A 562 2.33 2.78 31.93
CA GLN A 562 3.73 2.36 32.01
C GLN A 562 4.19 2.14 33.46
N ARG A 563 3.74 2.97 34.41
CA ARG A 563 3.98 2.74 35.85
C ARG A 563 3.28 1.47 36.34
N GLU A 564 2.03 1.25 35.94
CA GLU A 564 1.27 0.04 36.29
C GLU A 564 1.94 -1.21 35.71
N ARG A 565 2.42 -1.15 34.47
CA ARG A 565 3.22 -2.22 33.85
C ARG A 565 4.51 -2.50 34.62
N ASP A 566 5.23 -1.47 35.04
CA ASP A 566 6.45 -1.61 35.85
C ASP A 566 6.18 -2.20 37.23
N GLU A 567 5.07 -1.83 37.88
CA GLU A 567 4.62 -2.43 39.15
C GLU A 567 4.25 -3.90 38.98
N LEU A 568 3.51 -4.22 37.91
CA LEU A 568 3.10 -5.59 37.59
C LEU A 568 4.29 -6.47 37.24
N ALA A 569 5.32 -5.92 36.57
CA ALA A 569 6.59 -6.61 36.33
C ALA A 569 7.34 -6.92 37.64
N ARG A 570 7.35 -5.99 38.61
CA ARG A 570 7.95 -6.24 39.94
C ARG A 570 7.19 -7.33 40.71
N ALA A 571 5.87 -7.27 40.70
CA ALA A 571 5.03 -8.29 41.34
C ALA A 571 5.26 -9.68 40.72
N ARG A 572 5.36 -9.77 39.39
CA ARG A 572 5.69 -11.04 38.70
C ARG A 572 7.06 -11.57 39.12
N ALA A 573 8.07 -10.70 39.22
CA ALA A 573 9.41 -11.10 39.67
C ALA A 573 9.43 -11.61 41.13
N GLU A 574 8.59 -11.05 42.02
CA GLU A 574 8.43 -11.55 43.38
C GLU A 574 7.75 -12.92 43.43
N VAL A 575 6.70 -13.12 42.63
CA VAL A 575 6.02 -14.42 42.49
C VAL A 575 6.98 -15.48 41.96
N GLU A 576 7.82 -15.13 41.00
CA GLU A 576 8.80 -16.06 40.43
C GLU A 576 9.88 -16.47 41.44
N LYS A 577 10.39 -15.52 42.23
CA LYS A 577 11.28 -15.84 43.37
C LYS A 577 10.63 -16.79 44.38
N ALA A 578 9.36 -16.54 44.73
CA ALA A 578 8.63 -17.41 45.65
C ALA A 578 8.43 -18.82 45.06
N ARG A 579 8.16 -18.94 43.75
CA ARG A 579 8.09 -20.22 43.04
C ARG A 579 9.41 -20.98 43.10
N GLU A 580 10.53 -20.31 42.88
CA GLU A 580 11.86 -20.92 42.97
C GLU A 580 12.18 -21.43 44.39
N GLU A 581 11.78 -20.68 45.43
CA GLU A 581 11.94 -21.11 46.83
C GLU A 581 11.10 -22.35 47.14
N ILE A 582 9.81 -22.34 46.74
CA ILE A 582 8.93 -23.51 46.89
C ILE A 582 9.51 -24.74 46.18
N GLU A 583 10.11 -24.56 45.00
CA GLU A 583 10.72 -25.67 44.28
C GLU A 583 11.96 -26.22 44.98
N LYS A 584 12.79 -25.35 45.56
CA LYS A 584 13.94 -25.75 46.40
C LYS A 584 13.48 -26.53 47.64
N GLU A 585 12.43 -26.05 48.31
CA GLU A 585 11.85 -26.74 49.46
C GLU A 585 11.26 -28.10 49.08
N LYS A 586 10.52 -28.19 47.96
CA LYS A 586 10.02 -29.48 47.44
C LYS A 586 11.15 -30.47 47.15
N LYS A 587 12.26 -30.01 46.57
CA LYS A 587 13.46 -30.84 46.33
C LYS A 587 14.08 -31.34 47.64
N GLN A 588 14.20 -30.47 48.65
CA GLN A 588 14.70 -30.88 49.97
C GLN A 588 13.77 -31.87 50.67
N LEU A 589 12.46 -31.63 50.63
CA LEU A 589 11.45 -32.52 51.22
C LEU A 589 11.44 -33.90 50.54
N GLY A 590 11.67 -33.93 49.22
CA GLY A 590 11.88 -35.16 48.45
C GLY A 590 13.13 -35.94 48.86
N LEU A 591 14.24 -35.24 49.16
CA LEU A 591 15.47 -35.87 49.67
C LEU A 591 15.27 -36.43 51.08
N ILE A 592 14.61 -35.68 51.97
CA ILE A 592 14.30 -36.13 53.34
C ILE A 592 13.39 -37.38 53.30
N LYS A 593 12.35 -37.39 52.47
CA LYS A 593 11.48 -38.57 52.28
C LYS A 593 12.23 -39.80 51.78
N ARG A 594 13.24 -39.62 50.90
CA ARG A 594 14.09 -40.72 50.42
C ARG A 594 15.07 -41.22 51.48
N GLN A 595 15.49 -40.37 52.41
CA GLN A 595 16.33 -40.76 53.55
C GLN A 595 15.53 -41.46 54.65
N ALA A 596 14.26 -41.09 54.86
CA ALA A 596 13.38 -41.73 55.83
C ALA A 596 12.85 -43.11 55.40
N ASN A 597 12.89 -43.41 54.09
CA ASN A 597 12.53 -44.70 53.50
C ASN A 597 13.73 -45.65 53.27
N ARG A 598 14.91 -45.31 53.81
CA ARG A 598 16.06 -46.21 53.97
C ARG A 598 16.25 -46.51 55.44
#